data_AF-A0A3P6GM57-F1
#
_entry.id   AF-A0A3P6GM57-F1
#
_cell.length_a   1.000
_cell.length_b   1.000
_cell.length_c   1.000
_cell.angle_alpha   90.00
_cell.angle_beta   90.00
_cell.angle_gamma   90.00
#
_symmetry.space_group_name_H-M   'P 1'
#
loop_
_entity.id
_entity.type
_entity.pdbx_description
1 polymer ?
#
loop_
_entity_poly.entity_id
_entity_poly.type
_entity_poly.pdbx_seq_one_letter_code
_entity_poly.pdbx_strand_id
1 'polypeptide(L)'
;MEPKVSPEKFTLYDFKFCPYCQRVRYTLDYHQIPYDRVMVNLISKPDWYYRLHPDGKVPLLRFQDERLIESDLVMLYVDQFNGKPETSLLNVCGEEAFKEALALSAAVGVIKGDKRMNGSSFFIGSDSVQMAYCNCSLPVPNPRLPLGLLEC
;
A
#
# COMPACT_ATOMS: atom_id res chain seq x y z
N MET A 1 -18.95 -7.90 14.82
CA MET A 1 -19.90 -7.30 13.86
C MET A 1 -19.11 -6.65 12.74
N GLU A 2 -19.55 -6.77 11.49
CA GLU A 2 -18.92 -6.10 10.34
C GLU A 2 -19.17 -4.58 10.42
N PRO A 3 -18.13 -3.73 10.29
CA PRO A 3 -18.30 -2.29 10.39
C PRO A 3 -19.04 -1.73 9.16
N LYS A 4 -19.93 -0.77 9.38
CA LYS A 4 -20.56 -0.01 8.29
C LYS A 4 -19.56 1.00 7.74
N VAL A 5 -19.32 0.97 6.44
CA VAL A 5 -18.36 1.84 5.74
C VAL A 5 -19.07 2.58 4.61
N SER A 6 -18.67 3.83 4.35
CA SER A 6 -19.23 4.64 3.26
C SER A 6 -18.53 4.32 1.94
N PRO A 7 -19.25 4.09 0.82
CA PRO A 7 -18.61 3.91 -0.49
C PRO A 7 -17.99 5.20 -1.04
N GLU A 8 -18.46 6.37 -0.60
CA GLU A 8 -17.99 7.70 -1.04
C GLU A 8 -16.65 8.12 -0.42
N LYS A 9 -16.09 7.31 0.48
CA LYS A 9 -14.87 7.61 1.21
C LYS A 9 -13.95 6.40 1.22
N PHE A 10 -12.66 6.65 1.06
CA PHE A 10 -11.66 5.59 1.22
C PHE A 10 -11.75 4.96 2.60
N THR A 11 -11.73 3.63 2.64
CA THR A 11 -11.65 2.86 3.87
C THR A 11 -10.42 1.96 3.83
N LEU A 12 -9.48 2.20 4.73
CA LEU A 12 -8.29 1.38 4.90
C LEU A 12 -8.53 0.34 6.01
N TYR A 13 -8.53 -0.94 5.64
CA TYR A 13 -8.44 -2.03 6.60
C TYR A 13 -6.97 -2.17 7.05
N ASP A 14 -6.74 -1.85 8.32
CA ASP A 14 -5.43 -1.49 8.85
C ASP A 14 -5.04 -2.35 10.06
N PHE A 15 -3.74 -2.40 10.32
CA PHE A 15 -3.16 -2.89 11.56
C PHE A 15 -2.07 -1.94 12.06
N LYS A 16 -2.13 -1.57 13.34
CA LYS A 16 -1.41 -0.42 13.92
C LYS A 16 0.10 -0.45 13.64
N PHE A 17 0.69 -1.65 13.75
CA PHE A 17 2.13 -1.88 13.63
C PHE A 17 2.54 -2.50 12.29
N CYS A 18 1.66 -2.50 11.30
CA CYS A 18 1.97 -3.05 9.99
C CYS A 18 2.73 -2.02 9.13
N PRO A 19 3.98 -2.30 8.70
CA PRO A 19 4.74 -1.38 7.85
C PRO A 19 4.08 -1.20 6.47
N TYR A 20 3.41 -2.23 5.96
CA TYR A 20 2.65 -2.17 4.71
C TYR A 20 1.41 -1.26 4.79
N CYS A 21 0.72 -1.25 5.93
CA CYS A 21 -0.36 -0.30 6.14
C CYS A 21 0.17 1.12 6.39
N GLN A 22 1.36 1.23 7.00
CA GLN A 22 2.02 2.51 7.23
C GLN A 22 2.36 3.24 5.94
N ARG A 23 2.91 2.55 4.94
CA ARG A 23 3.18 3.17 3.63
C ARG A 23 1.92 3.68 2.95
N VAL A 24 0.82 2.93 3.00
CA VAL A 24 -0.48 3.36 2.45
C VAL A 24 -1.03 4.58 3.18
N ARG A 25 -0.96 4.61 4.52
CA ARG A 25 -1.35 5.79 5.32
C ARG A 25 -0.59 7.03 4.89
N TYR A 26 0.74 6.93 4.78
CA TYR A 26 1.56 8.05 4.37
C TYR A 26 1.24 8.54 2.96
N THR A 27 0.96 7.64 2.02
CA THR A 27 0.55 8.05 0.67
C THR A 27 -0.81 8.76 0.68
N LEU A 28 -1.80 8.25 1.42
CA LEU A 28 -3.10 8.93 1.58
C LEU A 28 -2.95 10.31 2.27
N ASP A 29 -2.16 10.38 3.33
CA ASP A 29 -1.89 11.60 4.10
C ASP A 29 -1.14 12.65 3.25
N TYR A 30 -0.15 12.22 2.46
CA TYR A 30 0.62 13.08 1.55
C TYR A 30 -0.28 13.73 0.50
N HIS A 31 -1.19 12.96 -0.10
CA HIS A 31 -2.18 13.44 -1.06
C HIS A 31 -3.37 14.16 -0.42
N GLN A 32 -3.39 14.30 0.90
CA GLN A 32 -4.47 14.91 1.67
C GLN A 32 -5.85 14.28 1.39
N ILE A 33 -5.87 12.98 1.08
CA ILE A 33 -7.10 12.25 0.78
C ILE A 33 -7.74 11.81 2.11
N PRO A 34 -8.99 12.19 2.41
CA PRO A 34 -9.65 11.77 3.64
C PRO A 34 -10.06 10.29 3.56
N TYR A 35 -9.70 9.50 4.59
CA TYR A 35 -10.04 8.08 4.68
C TYR A 35 -10.45 7.68 6.09
N ASP A 36 -11.21 6.59 6.20
CA ASP A 36 -11.50 5.91 7.46
C ASP A 36 -10.58 4.72 7.65
N ARG A 37 -10.36 4.34 8.92
CA ARG A 37 -9.54 3.19 9.29
C ARG A 37 -10.38 2.16 10.00
N VAL A 38 -10.34 0.93 9.51
CA VAL A 38 -10.94 -0.23 10.16
C VAL A 38 -9.81 -1.11 10.69
N MET A 39 -9.70 -1.19 12.01
CA MET A 39 -8.66 -2.00 12.63
C MET A 39 -9.00 -3.49 12.53
N VAL A 40 -8.14 -4.26 11.87
CA VAL A 40 -8.27 -5.71 11.75
C VAL A 40 -7.35 -6.39 12.77
N ASN A 41 -7.90 -7.26 13.60
CA ASN A 41 -7.10 -8.11 14.47
C ASN A 41 -6.48 -9.25 13.63
N LEU A 42 -5.16 -9.28 13.48
CA LEU A 42 -4.46 -10.29 12.68
C LEU A 42 -4.28 -11.65 13.38
N ILE A 43 -4.42 -11.69 14.72
CA ILE A 43 -4.35 -12.94 15.51
C ILE A 43 -5.70 -13.66 15.46
N SER A 44 -6.79 -12.90 15.64
CA SER A 44 -8.16 -13.40 15.61
C SER A 44 -8.94 -12.62 14.56
N LYS A 45 -8.72 -12.96 13.29
CA LYS A 45 -9.36 -12.29 12.16
C LYS A 45 -10.85 -12.61 12.16
N PRO A 46 -11.73 -11.60 12.02
CA PRO A 46 -13.15 -11.85 11.99
C PRO A 46 -13.58 -12.43 10.64
N ASP A 47 -14.57 -13.32 10.63
CA ASP A 47 -15.05 -14.01 9.43
C ASP A 47 -15.48 -13.07 8.30
N TRP A 48 -16.01 -11.90 8.66
CA TRP A 48 -16.40 -10.89 7.67
C TRP A 48 -15.22 -10.36 6.88
N TYR A 49 -14.02 -10.34 7.46
CA TYR A 49 -12.84 -9.86 6.77
C TYR A 49 -12.37 -10.84 5.70
N TYR A 50 -12.51 -12.15 5.94
CA TYR A 50 -12.19 -13.17 4.94
C TYR A 50 -13.08 -13.09 3.69
N ARG A 51 -14.31 -12.58 3.82
CA ARG A 51 -15.17 -12.29 2.65
C ARG A 51 -14.68 -11.11 1.82
N LEU A 52 -13.92 -10.20 2.42
CA LEU A 52 -13.35 -9.03 1.75
C LEU A 52 -11.98 -9.36 1.15
N HIS A 53 -11.13 -10.05 1.92
CA HIS A 53 -9.80 -10.50 1.53
C HIS A 53 -9.63 -11.98 1.89
N PRO A 54 -9.66 -12.91 0.92
CA PRO A 54 -9.57 -14.36 1.19
C PRO A 54 -8.32 -14.78 1.97
N ASP A 55 -7.16 -14.17 1.71
CA ASP A 55 -5.93 -14.44 2.49
C ASP A 55 -5.92 -13.79 3.88
N GLY A 56 -6.88 -12.90 4.17
CA GLY A 56 -6.98 -12.15 5.41
C GLY A 56 -5.74 -11.31 5.71
N LYS A 57 -5.04 -10.80 4.69
CA LYS A 57 -3.87 -9.92 4.85
C LYS A 57 -4.31 -8.46 4.94
N VAL A 58 -3.42 -7.60 5.40
CA VAL A 58 -3.56 -6.14 5.38
C VAL A 58 -2.32 -5.53 4.71
N PRO A 59 -2.43 -4.36 4.09
CA PRO A 59 -3.62 -3.53 3.96
C PRO A 59 -4.58 -4.00 2.85
N LEU A 60 -5.86 -3.64 3.03
CA LEU A 60 -6.86 -3.59 1.95
C LEU A 60 -7.44 -2.18 1.95
N LEU A 61 -7.44 -1.52 0.79
CA LEU A 61 -8.10 -0.25 0.59
C LEU A 61 -9.40 -0.47 -0.17
N ARG A 62 -10.51 0.03 0.36
CA ARG A 62 -11.81 -0.01 -0.29
C ARG A 62 -12.24 1.40 -0.65
N PHE A 63 -12.76 1.57 -1.87
CA PHE A 63 -13.40 2.79 -2.34
C PHE A 63 -14.47 2.40 -3.32
N GLN A 64 -15.69 2.91 -3.15
CA GLN A 64 -16.86 2.44 -3.90
C GLN A 64 -17.01 0.90 -3.78
N ASP A 65 -17.10 0.21 -4.92
CA ASP A 65 -17.20 -1.24 -5.00
C ASP A 65 -15.85 -1.94 -5.18
N GLU A 66 -14.77 -1.16 -5.31
CA GLU A 66 -13.42 -1.67 -5.56
C GLU A 66 -12.69 -2.05 -4.28
N ARG A 67 -11.84 -3.08 -4.41
CA ARG A 67 -10.98 -3.59 -3.33
C ARG A 67 -9.56 -3.70 -3.84
N LEU A 68 -8.69 -2.86 -3.32
CA LEU A 68 -7.28 -2.83 -3.67
C LEU A 68 -6.48 -3.52 -2.56
N ILE A 69 -5.70 -4.50 -2.97
CA ILE A 69 -4.77 -5.25 -2.14
C ILE A 69 -3.35 -5.04 -2.68
N GLU A 70 -2.35 -5.53 -1.93
CA GLU A 70 -0.93 -5.26 -2.19
C GLU A 70 -0.59 -3.78 -2.06
N SER A 71 0.24 -3.45 -1.09
CA SER A 71 0.37 -2.05 -0.66
C SER A 71 1.11 -1.16 -1.65
N ASP A 72 1.91 -1.71 -2.57
CA ASP A 72 2.55 -1.00 -3.66
C ASP A 72 1.52 -0.62 -4.74
N LEU A 73 0.62 -1.54 -5.09
CA LEU A 73 -0.50 -1.26 -6.00
C LEU A 73 -1.48 -0.25 -5.39
N VAL A 74 -1.79 -0.38 -4.11
CA VAL A 74 -2.61 0.60 -3.39
C VAL A 74 -1.96 1.99 -3.41
N MET A 75 -0.66 2.08 -3.11
CA MET A 75 0.06 3.36 -3.18
C MET A 75 0.00 3.95 -4.58
N LEU A 76 0.26 3.15 -5.61
CA LEU A 76 0.23 3.59 -7.00
C LEU A 76 -1.15 4.10 -7.43
N TYR A 77 -2.22 3.40 -7.04
CA TYR A 77 -3.59 3.85 -7.27
C TYR A 77 -3.88 5.19 -6.59
N VAL A 78 -3.55 5.32 -5.30
CA VAL A 78 -3.79 6.55 -4.54
C VAL A 78 -2.97 7.72 -5.12
N ASP A 79 -1.74 7.44 -5.53
CA ASP A 79 -0.84 8.44 -6.10
C ASP A 79 -1.38 9.08 -7.38
N GLN A 80 -2.13 8.30 -8.16
CA GLN A 80 -2.72 8.73 -9.42
C GLN A 80 -4.17 9.15 -9.31
N PHE A 81 -4.80 8.95 -8.15
CA PHE A 81 -6.21 9.25 -7.91
C PHE A 81 -6.55 10.71 -8.24
N ASN A 82 -5.68 11.65 -7.86
CA ASN A 82 -5.86 13.08 -8.12
C ASN A 82 -5.39 13.53 -9.53
N GLY A 83 -4.86 12.62 -10.35
CA GLY A 83 -4.62 12.80 -11.79
C GLY A 83 -3.64 13.91 -12.20
N LYS A 84 -2.84 14.42 -11.26
CA LYS A 84 -1.82 15.45 -11.49
C LYS A 84 -0.44 14.79 -11.52
N PRO A 85 0.21 14.68 -12.69
CA PRO A 85 1.54 14.07 -12.79
C PRO A 85 2.56 14.77 -11.88
N GLU A 86 2.48 16.09 -11.75
CA GLU A 86 3.41 16.90 -10.96
C GLU A 86 3.36 16.64 -9.45
N THR A 87 2.27 16.03 -8.94
CA THR A 87 2.12 15.68 -7.53
C THR A 87 2.34 14.20 -7.24
N SER A 88 2.64 13.39 -8.27
CA SER A 88 2.93 11.96 -8.09
C SER A 88 4.20 11.79 -7.24
N LEU A 89 4.11 10.96 -6.20
CA LEU A 89 5.24 10.55 -5.35
C LEU A 89 6.38 9.98 -6.20
N LEU A 90 6.06 9.29 -7.30
CA LEU A 90 7.05 8.72 -8.22
C LEU A 90 7.78 9.79 -9.05
N ASN A 91 7.13 10.93 -9.33
CA ASN A 91 7.73 12.05 -10.05
C ASN A 91 8.55 12.97 -9.13
N VAL A 92 8.17 13.09 -7.85
CA VAL A 92 8.91 13.87 -6.85
C VAL A 92 10.19 13.15 -6.42
N CYS A 93 10.20 11.82 -6.38
CA CYS A 93 11.36 10.99 -6.07
C CYS A 93 12.11 10.49 -7.32
N GLY A 94 12.29 11.35 -8.34
CA GLY A 94 12.90 10.99 -9.63
C GLY A 94 14.16 10.12 -9.55
N GLU A 95 14.52 9.47 -10.67
CA GLU A 95 15.54 8.40 -10.74
C GLU A 95 16.82 8.67 -9.93
N GLU A 96 17.31 9.91 -9.94
CA GLU A 96 18.49 10.33 -9.19
C GLU A 96 18.28 10.32 -7.67
N ALA A 97 17.15 10.82 -7.17
CA ALA A 97 16.83 10.79 -5.74
C ALA A 97 16.65 9.35 -5.24
N PHE A 98 16.14 8.46 -6.09
CA PHE A 98 15.99 7.05 -5.74
C PHE A 98 17.32 6.29 -5.79
N LYS A 99 18.20 6.57 -6.75
CA LYS A 99 19.60 6.08 -6.76
C LYS A 99 20.35 6.56 -5.50
N GLU A 100 20.18 7.82 -5.12
CA GLU A 100 20.79 8.39 -3.92
C GLU A 100 20.25 7.72 -2.64
N ALA A 101 18.93 7.57 -2.51
CA ALA A 101 18.31 6.85 -1.40
C ALA A 101 18.79 5.40 -1.32
N LEU A 102 18.93 4.71 -2.46
CA LEU A 102 19.49 3.36 -2.52
C LEU A 102 20.94 3.33 -2.05
N ALA A 103 21.79 4.25 -2.54
CA ALA A 103 23.18 4.35 -2.14
C ALA A 103 23.33 4.64 -0.63
N LEU A 104 22.51 5.54 -0.08
CA LEU A 104 22.44 5.83 1.34
C LEU A 104 21.98 4.62 2.15
N SER A 105 20.94 3.92 1.70
CA SER A 105 20.42 2.73 2.40
C SER A 105 21.45 1.60 2.43
N ALA A 106 22.23 1.42 1.35
CA ALA A 106 23.33 0.47 1.28
C ALA A 106 24.48 0.86 2.23
N ALA A 107 24.72 2.15 2.43
CA ALA A 107 25.70 2.67 3.37
C ALA A 107 25.27 2.52 4.85
N VAL A 108 23.97 2.38 5.14
CA VAL A 108 23.39 2.17 6.49
C VAL A 108 23.45 0.70 6.93
N GLY A 109 24.26 -0.13 6.25
CA GLY A 109 24.56 -1.48 6.71
C GLY A 109 25.30 -1.49 8.06
N VAL A 110 24.64 -2.05 9.08
CA VAL A 110 25.16 -2.55 10.39
C VAL A 110 24.89 -1.65 11.61
N ILE A 111 23.73 -1.88 12.26
CA ILE A 111 23.74 -2.13 13.71
C ILE A 111 23.66 -3.65 13.89
N LYS A 112 24.80 -4.27 14.23
CA LYS A 112 24.84 -5.65 14.71
C LYS A 112 24.11 -5.69 16.06
N GLY A 113 22.91 -6.26 16.09
CA GLY A 113 22.09 -6.40 17.31
C GLY A 113 21.66 -7.86 17.53
N ASP A 114 22.55 -8.60 18.18
CA ASP A 114 22.43 -9.85 18.95
C ASP A 114 21.47 -11.00 18.54
N LYS A 115 22.03 -12.22 18.55
CA LYS A 115 21.33 -13.49 18.30
C LYS A 115 20.57 -13.92 19.56
N ARG A 116 19.26 -13.65 19.63
CA ARG A 116 18.32 -14.59 20.29
C ARG A 116 16.88 -14.33 19.89
N MET A 117 16.17 -15.44 19.69
CA MET A 117 14.70 -15.62 19.55
C MET A 117 14.14 -15.68 18.11
N ASN A 118 14.14 -16.91 17.57
CA ASN A 118 13.08 -17.54 16.77
C ASN A 118 11.87 -16.69 16.32
N GLY A 119 11.77 -16.41 15.01
CA GLY A 119 10.52 -16.03 14.34
C GLY A 119 10.69 -15.07 13.16
N SER A 120 10.57 -15.60 11.94
CA SER A 120 10.48 -14.91 10.63
C SER A 120 11.35 -13.65 10.42
N SER A 121 12.53 -13.84 9.85
CA SER A 121 13.37 -12.76 9.33
C SER A 121 12.63 -11.96 8.25
N PHE A 122 12.26 -10.72 8.55
CA PHE A 122 11.83 -9.76 7.54
C PHE A 122 13.06 -8.99 7.07
N PHE A 123 13.64 -9.41 5.94
CA PHE A 123 14.66 -8.64 5.25
C PHE A 123 13.95 -7.56 4.44
N ILE A 124 14.16 -6.28 4.76
CA ILE A 124 13.94 -5.21 3.77
C ILE A 124 15.13 -5.33 2.80
N GLY A 125 15.02 -6.29 1.89
CA GLY A 125 16.01 -6.52 0.85
C GLY A 125 15.93 -5.45 -0.23
N SER A 126 17.05 -5.21 -0.89
CA SER A 126 17.22 -4.44 -2.14
C SER A 126 16.17 -4.74 -3.21
N ASP A 127 15.51 -5.90 -3.13
CA ASP A 127 14.47 -6.36 -4.06
C ASP A 127 13.22 -5.48 -4.02
N SER A 128 12.91 -4.87 -2.87
CA SER A 128 11.74 -3.97 -2.73
C SER A 128 11.92 -2.69 -3.54
N VAL A 129 13.16 -2.25 -3.67
CA VAL A 129 13.60 -1.03 -4.36
C VAL A 129 13.64 -1.28 -5.86
N GLN A 130 14.13 -2.44 -6.29
CA GLN A 130 14.09 -2.88 -7.69
C GLN A 130 12.65 -3.14 -8.19
N MET A 131 11.78 -3.70 -7.37
CA MET A 131 10.37 -3.90 -7.70
C MET A 131 9.61 -2.57 -7.90
N ALA A 132 9.91 -1.56 -7.07
CA ALA A 132 9.34 -0.21 -7.26
C ALA A 132 9.75 0.39 -8.62
N TYR A 133 11.00 0.20 -9.05
CA TYR A 133 11.46 0.62 -10.38
C TYR A 133 10.74 -0.10 -11.53
N CYS A 134 10.53 -1.42 -11.44
CA CYS A 134 9.81 -2.15 -12.49
C CYS A 134 8.33 -1.76 -12.60
N ASN A 135 7.69 -1.43 -11.48
CA ASN A 135 6.27 -1.06 -11.45
C ASN A 135 5.97 0.34 -11.99
N CYS A 136 6.96 1.25 -12.06
CA CYS A 136 6.82 2.57 -12.70
C CYS A 136 6.45 2.49 -14.20
N SER A 137 6.74 1.37 -14.86
CA SER A 137 6.53 1.17 -16.30
C SER A 137 5.25 0.41 -16.65
N LEU A 138 4.47 -0.04 -15.66
CA LEU A 138 3.25 -0.82 -15.91
C LEU A 138 2.03 0.10 -16.10
N PRO A 139 1.12 -0.23 -17.04
CA PRO A 139 -0.16 0.46 -17.16
C PRO A 139 -0.99 0.16 -15.91
N VAL A 140 -1.24 1.22 -15.16
CA VAL A 140 -2.14 1.26 -14.00
C VAL A 140 -3.61 1.19 -14.42
N PRO A 141 -4.48 0.54 -13.62
CA PRO A 141 -5.92 0.64 -13.79
C PRO A 141 -6.35 2.11 -13.74
N ASN A 142 -7.13 2.56 -14.72
CA ASN A 142 -7.58 3.96 -14.80
C ASN A 142 -8.42 4.32 -13.55
N PRO A 143 -7.98 5.28 -12.72
CA PRO A 143 -8.66 5.64 -11.49
C PRO A 143 -10.04 6.32 -11.69
N ARG A 144 -10.47 6.56 -12.95
CA ARG A 144 -11.73 7.23 -13.30
C ARG A 144 -12.73 6.39 -14.10
N LEU A 145 -12.50 5.10 -14.33
CA LEU A 145 -13.44 4.27 -15.08
C LEU A 145 -14.28 3.40 -14.15
N PRO A 146 -15.63 3.46 -14.19
CA PRO A 146 -16.46 2.41 -13.61
C PRO A 146 -16.30 1.17 -14.48
N LEU A 147 -15.66 0.12 -13.95
CA LEU A 147 -15.57 -1.17 -14.63
C LEU A 147 -16.91 -1.90 -14.49
N GLY A 148 -17.76 -1.73 -15.50
CA GLY A 148 -18.92 -2.59 -15.71
C GLY A 148 -19.74 -2.17 -16.93
N LEU A 149 -19.41 -2.73 -18.11
CA LEU A 149 -20.32 -3.44 -19.04
C LEU A 149 -19.74 -3.55 -20.49
N LEU A 150 -19.70 -4.80 -20.99
CA LEU A 150 -19.87 -5.29 -22.38
C LEU A 150 -18.68 -5.34 -23.36
N GLU A 151 -18.14 -6.54 -23.58
CA GLU A 151 -18.46 -7.41 -24.75
C GLU A 151 -18.68 -8.83 -24.16
N CYS A 152 -19.76 -9.59 -24.35
CA CYS A 152 -20.75 -9.74 -25.41
C CYS A 152 -22.19 -9.79 -24.85
#